data_AF-A0A803PSC2-F1
#
_entry.id   AF-A0A803PSC2-F1
#
_cell.length_a   1.000
_cell.length_b   1.000
_cell.length_c   1.000
_cell.angle_alpha   90.00
_cell.angle_beta   90.00
_cell.angle_gamma   90.00
#
_symmetry.space_group_name_H-M   'P 1'
#
loop_
_entity.id
_entity.type
_entity.pdbx_description
1 polymer ?
#
loop_
_entity_poly.entity_id
_entity_poly.type
_entity_poly.pdbx_seq_one_letter_code
_entity_poly.pdbx_strand_id
1 'polypeptide(L)'
;MNLSPLTSSGIQIEAAKFPPAVKPPGLDKTLFLSGAGVRALEIQGNLVKFTSIGVYLEDSAVTWLSGKWKGKTSEELTESVEFFREIVSGPFHKFTRITMILPLTGKQYSEKVAENCVAIWKSLGIYSDAEAKGIDKFLEIFKDENFLPGSSILFTQSPNGFLKISFSKDESIPETWVSEIESKLLSEAILESIIGKNGVSPAARQSIASTLSKLLKENNGSTNDHKAAGEIDGDINLKATKAYKDKDVISIPIENGNGKHKVTNE
;
A
#
# COMPACT_ATOMS: atom_id res chain seq x y z
N MET A 1 23.71 -2.45 -8.96
CA MET A 1 23.59 -1.25 -9.79
C MET A 1 22.49 -0.41 -9.15
N ASN A 2 22.81 0.80 -8.70
CA ASN A 2 21.79 1.73 -8.19
C ASN A 2 20.95 2.18 -9.37
N LEU A 3 19.66 1.85 -9.36
CA LEU A 3 18.69 2.50 -10.24
C LEU A 3 18.73 4.00 -9.94
N SER A 4 19.02 4.82 -10.95
CA SER A 4 18.95 6.28 -10.84
C SER A 4 17.54 6.67 -10.39
N PRO A 5 17.38 7.53 -9.35
CA PRO A 5 16.07 7.78 -8.76
C PRO A 5 15.27 8.69 -9.67
N LEU A 6 14.31 8.12 -10.38
CA LEU A 6 13.42 8.88 -11.27
C LEU A 6 12.46 9.82 -10.53
N THR A 7 12.48 9.80 -9.20
CA THR A 7 11.84 10.78 -8.32
C THR A 7 12.86 11.21 -7.26
N SER A 8 13.75 12.15 -7.55
CA SER A 8 14.75 12.58 -6.54
C SER A 8 14.11 13.26 -5.31
N SER A 9 12.84 13.69 -5.40
CA SER A 9 12.13 14.46 -4.37
C SER A 9 11.09 13.71 -3.54
N GLY A 10 10.86 12.40 -3.78
CA GLY A 10 9.78 11.65 -3.12
C GLY A 10 8.37 12.10 -3.55
N ILE A 11 7.33 11.70 -2.82
CA ILE A 11 5.93 12.07 -3.08
C ILE A 11 5.29 12.62 -1.79
N GLN A 12 4.65 13.78 -1.86
CA GLN A 12 3.84 14.33 -0.77
C GLN A 12 2.35 14.10 -1.04
N ILE A 13 1.64 13.54 -0.06
CA ILE A 13 0.19 13.34 -0.10
C ILE A 13 -0.41 13.88 1.20
N GLU A 14 -1.21 14.94 1.10
CA GLU A 14 -1.64 15.73 2.26
C GLU A 14 -0.43 16.22 3.08
N ALA A 15 -0.44 15.98 4.39
CA ALA A 15 0.68 16.29 5.27
C ALA A 15 1.81 15.24 5.24
N ALA A 16 1.58 14.06 4.66
CA ALA A 16 2.53 12.95 4.71
C ALA A 16 3.57 13.02 3.58
N LYS A 17 4.85 12.93 3.92
CA LYS A 17 5.97 12.89 2.96
C LYS A 17 6.55 11.49 2.81
N PHE A 18 6.45 10.92 1.62
CA PHE A 18 7.03 9.63 1.28
C PHE A 18 8.37 9.87 0.59
N PRO A 19 9.52 9.63 1.27
CA PRO A 19 10.83 9.80 0.65
C PRO A 19 11.02 8.83 -0.52
N PRO A 20 11.96 9.10 -1.44
CA PRO A 20 12.16 8.26 -2.62
C PRO A 20 12.72 6.87 -2.31
N ALA A 21 13.31 6.69 -1.12
CA ALA A 21 13.83 5.42 -0.66
C ALA A 21 13.78 5.33 0.87
N VAL A 22 13.62 4.10 1.39
CA VAL A 22 13.52 3.83 2.83
C VAL A 22 14.20 2.51 3.18
N LYS A 23 14.67 2.41 4.43
CA LYS A 23 14.99 1.11 5.05
C LYS A 23 13.80 0.68 5.92
N PRO A 24 13.09 -0.40 5.57
CA PRO A 24 12.00 -0.91 6.40
C PRO A 24 12.50 -1.38 7.77
N PRO A 25 11.64 -1.41 8.80
CA PRO A 25 12.03 -1.87 10.13
C PRO A 25 12.67 -3.27 10.10
N GLY A 26 13.90 -3.34 10.59
CA GLY A 26 14.71 -4.55 10.70
C GLY A 26 15.06 -5.21 9.35
N LEU A 27 15.18 -4.41 8.29
CA LEU A 27 15.67 -4.85 6.99
C LEU A 27 16.88 -4.03 6.57
N ASP A 28 18.00 -4.69 6.29
CA ASP A 28 19.25 -4.05 5.85
C ASP A 28 19.21 -3.57 4.38
N LYS A 29 18.10 -3.79 3.70
CA LYS A 29 17.86 -3.37 2.31
C LYS A 29 17.16 -2.02 2.27
N THR A 30 17.59 -1.18 1.34
CA THR A 30 16.87 0.03 0.95
C THR A 30 15.87 -0.32 -0.14
N LEU A 31 14.62 0.12 0.01
CA LEU A 31 13.54 -0.05 -0.96
C LEU A 31 13.19 1.30 -1.56
N PHE A 32 12.92 1.35 -2.86
CA PHE A 32 12.53 2.57 -3.56
C PHE A 32 11.02 2.79 -3.51
N LEU A 33 10.58 4.04 -3.52
CA LEU A 33 9.17 4.41 -3.57
C LEU A 33 8.62 4.07 -4.96
N SER A 34 7.78 3.03 -5.03
CA SER A 34 7.12 2.65 -6.27
C SER A 34 5.91 3.53 -6.58
N GLY A 35 5.20 3.97 -5.54
CA GLY A 35 4.11 4.93 -5.71
C GLY A 35 3.41 5.25 -4.39
N ALA A 36 2.59 6.30 -4.42
CA ALA A 36 1.81 6.73 -3.28
C ALA A 36 0.42 7.23 -3.70
N GLY A 37 -0.53 7.22 -2.77
CA GLY A 37 -1.89 7.68 -3.01
C GLY A 37 -2.72 7.78 -1.74
N VAL A 38 -3.99 8.16 -1.88
CA VAL A 38 -4.94 8.26 -0.76
C VAL A 38 -5.91 7.09 -0.76
N ARG A 39 -6.27 6.63 0.43
CA ARG A 39 -7.53 5.90 0.65
C ARG A 39 -8.61 6.91 1.01
N ALA A 40 -9.68 6.94 0.24
CA ALA A 40 -10.83 7.81 0.48
C ALA A 40 -12.14 7.06 0.23
N LEU A 41 -13.22 7.50 0.89
CA LEU A 41 -14.57 7.00 0.68
C LEU A 41 -15.51 8.17 0.40
N GLU A 42 -16.51 7.94 -0.44
CA GLU A 42 -17.59 8.90 -0.63
C GLU A 42 -18.63 8.72 0.48
N ILE A 43 -18.81 9.75 1.31
CA ILE A 43 -19.74 9.77 2.44
C ILE A 43 -20.66 10.97 2.24
N GLN A 44 -21.95 10.71 2.04
CA GLN A 44 -22.97 11.75 1.81
C GLN A 44 -22.61 12.72 0.67
N GLY A 45 -22.02 12.19 -0.42
CA GLY A 45 -21.61 12.99 -1.59
C GLY A 45 -20.27 13.72 -1.43
N ASN A 46 -19.58 13.57 -0.30
CA ASN A 46 -18.26 14.16 -0.05
C ASN A 46 -17.17 13.09 -0.08
N LEU A 47 -16.07 13.35 -0.77
CA LEU A 47 -14.90 12.47 -0.76
C LEU A 47 -14.09 12.69 0.52
N VAL A 48 -14.21 11.77 1.48
CA VAL A 48 -13.52 11.80 2.77
C VAL A 48 -12.25 10.96 2.70
N LYS A 49 -11.08 11.59 2.91
CA LYS A 49 -9.77 10.92 2.90
C LYS A 49 -9.45 10.40 4.29
N PHE A 50 -9.05 9.12 4.39
CA PHE A 50 -8.75 8.46 5.66
C PHE A 50 -7.25 8.31 5.89
N THR A 51 -6.51 7.90 4.86
CA THR A 51 -5.08 7.60 4.98
C THR A 51 -4.32 7.99 3.70
N SER A 52 -3.09 8.44 3.87
CA SER A 52 -2.08 8.50 2.81
C SER A 52 -1.27 7.21 2.82
N ILE A 53 -1.02 6.61 1.66
CA ILE A 53 -0.36 5.30 1.55
C ILE A 53 0.83 5.42 0.61
N GLY A 54 2.00 4.98 1.04
CA GLY A 54 3.19 4.82 0.21
C GLY A 54 3.60 3.35 0.12
N VAL A 55 3.91 2.90 -1.09
CA VAL A 55 4.33 1.52 -1.38
C VAL A 55 5.75 1.54 -1.94
N TYR A 56 6.62 0.77 -1.30
CA TYR A 56 8.02 0.66 -1.63
C TYR A 56 8.35 -0.76 -2.04
N LEU A 57 9.21 -0.90 -3.05
CA LEU A 57 9.63 -2.18 -3.59
C LEU A 57 11.16 -2.29 -3.53
N GLU A 58 11.65 -3.52 -3.40
CA GLU A 58 13.07 -3.80 -3.58
C GLU A 58 13.46 -3.68 -5.06
N ASP A 59 14.67 -3.21 -5.35
CA ASP A 59 15.19 -2.97 -6.71
C ASP A 59 15.05 -4.19 -7.66
N SER A 60 15.16 -5.41 -7.10
CA SER A 60 14.99 -6.66 -7.86
C SER A 60 13.60 -6.80 -8.48
N ALA A 61 12.59 -6.08 -7.98
CA ALA A 61 11.25 -6.01 -8.56
C ALA A 61 11.27 -5.53 -10.02
N VAL A 62 12.11 -4.54 -10.36
CA VAL A 62 12.21 -4.02 -11.74
C VAL A 62 12.72 -5.11 -12.68
N THR A 63 13.74 -5.85 -12.25
CA THR A 63 14.29 -6.96 -13.05
C THR A 63 13.26 -8.07 -13.21
N TRP A 64 12.60 -8.46 -12.12
CA TRP A 64 11.53 -9.48 -12.14
C TRP A 64 10.41 -9.13 -13.12
N LEU A 65 9.86 -7.92 -13.02
CA LEU A 65 8.72 -7.47 -13.84
C LEU A 65 9.11 -7.24 -15.31
N SER A 66 10.39 -6.99 -15.60
CA SER A 66 10.85 -6.72 -16.97
C SER A 66 10.70 -7.89 -17.93
N GLY A 67 10.63 -9.13 -17.42
CA GLY A 67 10.45 -10.32 -18.25
C GLY A 67 9.14 -10.30 -19.05
N LYS A 68 8.12 -9.57 -18.57
CA LYS A 68 6.77 -9.55 -19.18
C LYS A 68 6.21 -8.15 -19.41
N TRP A 69 6.50 -7.21 -18.53
CA TRP A 69 5.84 -5.90 -18.50
C TRP A 69 6.66 -4.79 -19.17
N LYS A 70 7.85 -5.13 -19.68
CA LYS A 70 8.73 -4.18 -20.35
C LYS A 70 8.05 -3.57 -21.59
N GLY A 71 8.18 -2.25 -21.73
CA GLY A 71 7.60 -1.47 -22.82
C GLY A 71 6.14 -1.06 -22.65
N LYS A 72 5.41 -1.62 -21.67
CA LYS A 72 4.02 -1.26 -21.39
C LYS A 72 3.87 0.17 -20.89
N THR A 73 2.78 0.84 -21.28
CA THR A 73 2.46 2.20 -20.81
C THR A 73 1.89 2.19 -19.39
N SER A 74 1.88 3.36 -18.75
CA SER A 74 1.28 3.53 -17.43
C SER A 74 -0.20 3.09 -17.42
N GLU A 75 -0.94 3.39 -18.49
CA GLU A 75 -2.35 3.09 -18.64
C GLU A 75 -2.57 1.57 -18.79
N GLU A 76 -1.81 0.91 -19.67
CA GLU A 76 -1.86 -0.55 -19.82
C GLU A 76 -1.56 -1.27 -18.50
N LEU A 77 -0.57 -0.78 -17.75
CA LEU A 77 -0.21 -1.35 -16.45
C LEU A 77 -1.27 -1.09 -15.38
N THR A 78 -1.85 0.12 -15.34
CA THR A 78 -2.89 0.51 -14.38
C THR A 78 -4.11 -0.42 -14.48
N GLU A 79 -4.53 -0.76 -15.71
CA GLU A 79 -5.68 -1.63 -15.94
C GLU A 79 -5.37 -3.13 -15.78
N SER A 80 -4.09 -3.51 -15.75
CA SER A 80 -3.68 -4.92 -15.68
C SER A 80 -3.80 -5.48 -14.27
N VAL A 81 -4.80 -6.34 -14.02
CA VAL A 81 -4.92 -7.09 -12.77
C VAL A 81 -3.70 -8.01 -12.56
N GLU A 82 -3.24 -8.62 -13.64
CA GLU A 82 -2.13 -9.57 -13.60
C GLU A 82 -0.80 -8.91 -13.23
N PHE A 83 -0.54 -7.70 -13.72
CA PHE A 83 0.64 -6.91 -13.37
C PHE A 83 0.74 -6.68 -11.86
N PHE A 84 -0.36 -6.24 -11.24
CA PHE A 84 -0.39 -5.99 -9.81
C PHE A 84 -0.32 -7.28 -8.98
N ARG A 85 -0.85 -8.40 -9.48
CA ARG A 85 -0.65 -9.71 -8.84
C ARG A 85 0.81 -10.14 -8.84
N GLU A 86 1.56 -9.86 -9.90
CA GLU A 86 3.01 -10.11 -9.94
C GLU A 86 3.80 -9.19 -9.00
N ILE A 87 3.31 -7.96 -8.75
CA ILE A 87 3.88 -7.10 -7.70
C ILE A 87 3.60 -7.70 -6.31
N VAL A 88 2.35 -8.06 -6.03
CA VAL A 88 1.92 -8.58 -4.73
C VAL A 88 2.66 -9.88 -4.39
N SER A 89 2.68 -10.84 -5.32
CA SER A 89 3.27 -12.17 -5.11
C SER A 89 4.74 -12.30 -5.50
N GLY A 90 5.35 -11.22 -6.02
CA GLY A 90 6.70 -11.26 -6.54
C GLY A 90 7.76 -11.64 -5.49
N PRO A 91 8.87 -12.28 -5.88
CA PRO A 91 9.89 -12.82 -4.96
C PRO A 91 10.88 -11.74 -4.49
N PHE A 92 10.36 -10.62 -3.98
CA PHE A 92 11.13 -9.48 -3.49
C PHE A 92 10.43 -8.82 -2.30
N HIS A 93 11.17 -8.08 -1.49
CA HIS A 93 10.59 -7.37 -0.36
C HIS A 93 9.67 -6.21 -0.81
N LYS A 94 8.60 -6.00 -0.05
CA LYS A 94 7.76 -4.82 -0.15
C LYS A 94 7.64 -4.15 1.20
N PHE A 95 7.46 -2.85 1.19
CA PHE A 95 7.17 -2.08 2.37
C PHE A 95 6.01 -1.13 2.11
N THR A 96 5.01 -1.15 3.00
CA THR A 96 3.85 -0.28 2.91
C THR A 96 3.76 0.58 4.15
N ARG A 97 3.73 1.90 3.94
CA ARG A 97 3.50 2.89 4.99
C ARG A 97 2.11 3.49 4.81
N ILE A 98 1.24 3.28 5.80
CA ILE A 98 -0.10 3.84 5.85
C ILE A 98 -0.08 4.93 6.91
N THR A 99 -0.23 6.19 6.53
CA THR A 99 -0.21 7.36 7.42
C THR A 99 -1.61 7.93 7.57
N MET A 100 -2.04 8.17 8.80
CA MET A 100 -3.41 8.56 9.12
C MET A 100 -3.66 10.03 8.79
N ILE A 101 -4.74 10.30 8.05
CA ILE A 101 -5.29 11.65 7.86
C ILE A 101 -6.37 11.88 8.91
N LEU A 102 -7.25 10.90 9.09
CA LEU A 102 -8.24 10.86 10.16
C LEU A 102 -7.85 9.80 11.20
N PRO A 103 -8.21 10.01 12.49
CA PRO A 103 -7.90 9.05 13.52
C PRO A 103 -8.62 7.71 13.30
N LEU A 104 -7.94 6.61 13.63
CA LEU A 104 -8.47 5.26 13.60
C LEU A 104 -7.93 4.47 14.78
N THR A 105 -8.79 3.72 15.47
CA THR A 105 -8.29 2.74 16.45
C THR A 105 -7.68 1.55 15.73
N GLY A 106 -6.70 0.89 16.34
CA GLY A 106 -6.13 -0.33 15.78
C GLY A 106 -7.17 -1.42 15.63
N LYS A 107 -8.15 -1.50 16.54
CA LYS A 107 -9.31 -2.37 16.41
C LYS A 107 -10.13 -2.08 15.13
N GLN A 108 -10.52 -0.83 14.88
CA GLN A 108 -11.26 -0.45 13.67
C GLN A 108 -10.51 -0.82 12.38
N TYR A 109 -9.19 -0.59 12.37
CA TYR A 109 -8.35 -0.95 11.23
C TYR A 109 -8.25 -2.46 11.04
N SER A 110 -7.87 -3.18 12.10
CA SER A 110 -7.51 -4.58 12.04
C SER A 110 -8.71 -5.50 11.85
N GLU A 111 -9.84 -5.23 12.51
CA GLU A 111 -11.08 -6.00 12.32
C GLU A 111 -11.53 -5.92 10.86
N LYS A 112 -11.47 -4.74 10.25
CA LYS A 112 -11.91 -4.59 8.86
C LYS A 112 -11.01 -5.36 7.88
N VAL A 113 -9.71 -5.34 8.10
CA VAL A 113 -8.75 -6.12 7.31
C VAL A 113 -9.00 -7.62 7.51
N ALA A 114 -9.17 -8.07 8.75
CA ALA A 114 -9.39 -9.47 9.09
C ALA A 114 -10.68 -10.02 8.49
N GLU A 115 -11.80 -9.30 8.65
CA GLU A 115 -13.10 -9.67 8.05
C GLU A 115 -12.98 -9.93 6.55
N ASN A 116 -12.35 -9.00 5.84
CA ASN A 116 -12.18 -9.09 4.38
C ASN A 116 -11.30 -10.29 4.00
N CYS A 117 -10.17 -10.49 4.69
CA CYS A 117 -9.27 -11.61 4.44
C CYS A 117 -9.97 -12.95 4.66
N VAL A 118 -10.63 -13.11 5.81
CA VAL A 118 -11.33 -14.35 6.19
C VAL A 118 -12.46 -14.66 5.21
N ALA A 119 -13.25 -13.66 4.78
CA ALA A 119 -14.32 -13.85 3.82
C ALA A 119 -13.79 -14.36 2.46
N ILE A 120 -12.71 -13.77 1.96
CA ILE A 120 -12.08 -14.16 0.69
C ILE A 120 -11.47 -15.56 0.81
N TRP A 121 -10.73 -15.86 1.88
CA TRP A 121 -10.08 -17.15 2.02
C TRP A 121 -11.08 -18.29 2.21
N LYS A 122 -12.19 -18.05 2.91
CA LYS A 122 -13.28 -19.01 3.02
C LYS A 122 -13.95 -19.28 1.66
N SER A 123 -14.21 -18.24 0.86
CA SER A 123 -14.84 -18.41 -0.45
C SER A 123 -13.93 -19.14 -1.44
N LEU A 124 -12.61 -19.00 -1.29
CA LEU A 124 -11.61 -19.72 -2.09
C LEU A 124 -11.27 -21.12 -1.54
N GLY A 125 -11.81 -21.51 -0.38
CA GLY A 125 -11.50 -22.79 0.26
C GLY A 125 -10.07 -22.93 0.77
N ILE A 126 -9.39 -21.81 1.04
CA ILE A 126 -7.98 -21.76 1.49
C ILE A 126 -7.82 -21.27 2.94
N TYR A 127 -8.92 -21.11 3.68
CA TYR A 127 -8.89 -20.69 5.08
C TYR A 127 -8.65 -21.90 6.00
N SER A 128 -7.41 -22.07 6.47
CA SER A 128 -7.03 -23.12 7.42
C SER A 128 -6.83 -22.59 8.85
N ASP A 129 -6.54 -23.49 9.78
CA ASP A 129 -6.17 -23.14 11.16
C ASP A 129 -4.91 -22.25 11.23
N ALA A 130 -4.00 -22.37 10.25
CA ALA A 130 -2.83 -21.50 10.18
C ALA A 130 -3.22 -20.06 9.85
N GLU A 131 -4.14 -19.87 8.89
CA GLU A 131 -4.69 -18.55 8.57
C GLU A 131 -5.50 -17.98 9.74
N ALA A 132 -6.29 -18.80 10.43
CA ALA A 132 -7.03 -18.38 11.62
C ALA A 132 -6.09 -17.85 12.72
N LYS A 133 -5.02 -18.58 13.05
CA LYS A 133 -4.00 -18.13 14.02
C LYS A 133 -3.28 -16.86 13.57
N GLY A 134 -3.02 -16.74 12.27
CA GLY A 134 -2.44 -15.51 11.69
C GLY A 134 -3.35 -14.30 11.90
N ILE A 135 -4.67 -14.47 11.70
CA ILE A 135 -5.66 -13.43 11.94
C ILE A 135 -5.79 -13.09 13.42
N ASP A 136 -5.85 -14.08 14.31
CA ASP A 136 -5.93 -13.83 15.75
C ASP A 136 -4.72 -13.03 16.25
N LYS A 137 -3.52 -13.42 15.81
CA LYS A 137 -2.28 -12.68 16.11
C LYS A 137 -2.30 -11.28 15.53
N PHE A 138 -2.81 -11.11 14.31
CA PHE A 138 -2.96 -9.80 13.69
C PHE A 138 -3.90 -8.91 14.51
N LEU A 139 -5.06 -9.40 14.94
CA LEU A 139 -6.00 -8.65 15.77
C LEU A 139 -5.39 -8.26 17.12
N GLU A 140 -4.68 -9.17 17.78
CA GLU A 140 -4.05 -8.90 19.08
C GLU A 140 -2.97 -7.82 18.98
N ILE A 141 -2.17 -7.79 17.90
CA ILE A 141 -1.13 -6.76 17.67
C ILE A 141 -1.73 -5.34 17.62
N PHE A 142 -2.97 -5.19 17.14
CA PHE A 142 -3.61 -3.88 16.95
C PHE A 142 -4.61 -3.51 18.06
N LYS A 143 -4.86 -4.41 19.01
CA LYS A 143 -5.95 -4.30 19.98
C LYS A 143 -5.91 -3.03 20.84
N ASP A 144 -4.73 -2.69 21.32
CA ASP A 144 -4.51 -1.54 22.22
C ASP A 144 -3.94 -0.31 21.50
N GLU A 145 -3.84 -0.36 20.17
CA GLU A 145 -3.29 0.72 19.36
C GLU A 145 -4.32 1.80 19.04
N ASN A 146 -3.86 3.05 18.96
CA ASN A 146 -4.67 4.18 18.52
C ASN A 146 -3.85 5.08 17.60
N PHE A 147 -4.31 5.23 16.36
CA PHE A 147 -3.60 5.97 15.33
C PHE A 147 -4.19 7.36 15.18
N LEU A 148 -3.49 8.36 15.72
CA LEU A 148 -3.80 9.77 15.53
C LEU A 148 -3.40 10.25 14.12
N PRO A 149 -3.93 11.38 13.63
CA PRO A 149 -3.44 11.99 12.39
C PRO A 149 -1.91 12.16 12.42
N GLY A 150 -1.24 11.78 11.34
CA GLY A 150 0.23 11.79 11.20
C GLY A 150 0.93 10.51 11.68
N SER A 151 0.30 9.69 12.53
CA SER A 151 0.84 8.37 12.89
C SER A 151 0.77 7.40 11.72
N SER A 152 1.59 6.34 11.75
CA SER A 152 1.70 5.38 10.65
C SER A 152 1.67 3.93 11.10
N ILE A 153 1.01 3.09 10.29
CA ILE A 153 1.13 1.63 10.31
C ILE A 153 2.13 1.22 9.23
N LEU A 154 3.06 0.34 9.59
CA LEU A 154 4.19 -0.05 8.76
C LEU A 154 4.19 -1.55 8.54
N PHE A 155 4.10 -1.98 7.29
CA PHE A 155 4.14 -3.39 6.91
C PHE A 155 5.36 -3.69 6.07
N THR A 156 6.21 -4.62 6.51
CA THR A 156 7.26 -5.20 5.68
C THR A 156 6.84 -6.61 5.28
N GLN A 157 6.71 -6.83 3.97
CA GLN A 157 6.35 -8.11 3.38
C GLN A 157 7.61 -8.79 2.87
N SER A 158 7.93 -9.93 3.45
CA SER A 158 9.07 -10.75 3.05
C SER A 158 8.68 -11.69 1.90
N PRO A 159 9.56 -11.91 0.90
CA PRO A 159 9.33 -12.93 -0.12
C PRO A 159 9.19 -14.35 0.47
N ASN A 160 9.67 -14.57 1.70
CA ASN A 160 9.59 -15.85 2.39
C ASN A 160 8.26 -16.04 3.17
N GLY A 161 7.24 -15.20 2.93
CA GLY A 161 5.91 -15.38 3.52
C GLY A 161 5.72 -14.80 4.92
N PHE A 162 6.60 -13.92 5.37
CA PHE A 162 6.46 -13.21 6.64
C PHE A 162 5.88 -11.81 6.44
N LEU A 163 4.98 -11.42 7.34
CA LEU A 163 4.48 -10.06 7.50
C LEU A 163 5.04 -9.48 8.80
N LYS A 164 5.94 -8.51 8.70
CA LYS A 164 6.44 -7.75 9.86
C LYS A 164 5.64 -6.47 10.00
N ILE A 165 5.27 -6.15 11.24
CA ILE A 165 4.38 -5.05 11.58
C ILE A 165 5.10 -4.12 12.56
N SER A 166 5.07 -2.83 12.27
CA SER A 166 5.54 -1.80 13.17
C SER A 166 4.62 -0.58 13.13
N PHE A 167 4.77 0.30 14.11
CA PHE A 167 3.98 1.52 14.26
C PHE A 167 4.90 2.72 14.45
N SER A 168 4.46 3.87 13.98
CA SER A 168 5.13 5.15 14.23
C SER A 168 4.11 6.19 14.67
N LYS A 169 4.51 7.07 15.59
CA LYS A 169 3.68 8.20 16.03
C LYS A 169 3.80 9.41 15.11
N ASP A 170 4.75 9.37 14.18
CA ASP A 170 5.08 10.45 13.25
C ASP A 170 5.56 9.88 11.89
N GLU A 171 6.33 10.66 11.13
CA GLU A 171 6.85 10.25 9.81
C GLU A 171 8.09 9.33 9.89
N SER A 172 8.65 9.11 11.09
CA SER A 172 9.82 8.27 11.29
C SER A 172 9.51 6.79 11.02
N ILE A 173 10.56 6.06 10.63
CA ILE A 173 10.51 4.61 10.50
C ILE A 173 11.37 4.03 11.64
N PRO A 174 10.79 3.23 12.55
CA PRO A 174 11.53 2.62 13.65
C PRO A 174 12.54 1.59 13.11
N GLU A 175 13.62 1.40 13.86
CA GLU A 175 14.70 0.47 13.48
C GLU A 175 14.25 -0.99 13.45
N THR A 176 13.23 -1.36 14.23
CA THR A 176 12.74 -2.74 14.37
C THR A 176 11.22 -2.84 14.28
N TRP A 177 10.73 -4.06 14.07
CA TRP A 177 9.30 -4.38 14.07
C TRP A 177 8.80 -4.69 15.48
N VAL A 178 7.50 -4.47 15.70
CA VAL A 178 6.83 -4.80 16.96
C VAL A 178 6.48 -6.28 17.00
N SER A 179 6.03 -6.83 15.87
CA SER A 179 5.70 -8.24 15.76
C SER A 179 5.81 -8.74 14.32
N GLU A 180 5.88 -10.05 14.16
CA GLU A 180 5.93 -10.72 12.85
C GLU A 180 4.94 -11.88 12.80
N ILE A 181 4.33 -12.09 11.65
CA ILE A 181 3.36 -13.16 11.39
C ILE A 181 3.88 -13.99 10.21
N GLU A 182 4.07 -15.28 10.43
CA GLU A 182 4.34 -16.24 9.36
C GLU A 182 3.01 -16.58 8.66
N SER A 183 2.68 -15.82 7.63
CA SER A 183 1.51 -16.05 6.80
C SER A 183 1.68 -15.34 5.47
N LYS A 184 2.02 -16.13 4.43
CA LYS A 184 2.12 -15.61 3.05
C LYS A 184 0.79 -15.01 2.59
N LEU A 185 -0.32 -15.69 2.90
CA LEU A 185 -1.66 -15.22 2.52
C LEU A 185 -2.00 -13.88 3.15
N LEU A 186 -1.77 -13.70 4.46
CA LEU A 186 -2.02 -12.42 5.12
C LEU A 186 -1.08 -11.34 4.58
N SER A 187 0.20 -11.66 4.40
CA SER A 187 1.21 -10.75 3.85
C SER A 187 0.79 -10.19 2.48
N GLU A 188 0.37 -11.06 1.57
CA GLU A 188 -0.10 -10.68 0.23
C GLU A 188 -1.44 -9.94 0.29
N ALA A 189 -2.37 -10.37 1.15
CA ALA A 189 -3.69 -9.76 1.27
C ALA A 189 -3.65 -8.29 1.71
N ILE A 190 -2.67 -7.90 2.54
CA ILE A 190 -2.48 -6.49 2.93
C ILE A 190 -2.22 -5.63 1.69
N LEU A 191 -1.27 -6.01 0.83
CA LEU A 191 -0.94 -5.20 -0.35
C LEU A 191 -2.03 -5.31 -1.42
N GLU A 192 -2.59 -6.51 -1.63
CA GLU A 192 -3.74 -6.72 -2.55
C GLU A 192 -4.93 -5.84 -2.16
N SER A 193 -5.21 -5.66 -0.86
CA SER A 193 -6.29 -4.78 -0.39
C SER A 193 -6.10 -3.30 -0.75
N ILE A 194 -4.86 -2.90 -1.09
CA ILE A 194 -4.51 -1.51 -1.43
C ILE A 194 -4.46 -1.33 -2.95
N ILE A 195 -3.71 -2.20 -3.64
CA ILE A 195 -3.36 -2.02 -5.06
C ILE A 195 -3.97 -3.07 -5.98
N GLY A 196 -4.63 -4.09 -5.44
CA GLY A 196 -5.29 -5.15 -6.20
C GLY A 196 -6.47 -4.65 -7.01
N LYS A 197 -7.17 -5.57 -7.69
CA LYS A 197 -8.32 -5.21 -8.55
C LYS A 197 -9.40 -4.43 -7.79
N ASN A 198 -9.67 -4.86 -6.56
CA ASN A 198 -10.65 -4.24 -5.66
C ASN A 198 -9.95 -3.40 -4.57
N GLY A 199 -8.74 -2.92 -4.86
CA GLY A 199 -7.91 -2.20 -3.91
C GLY A 199 -8.51 -0.85 -3.51
N VAL A 200 -8.27 -0.43 -2.27
CA VAL A 200 -8.87 0.79 -1.70
C VAL A 200 -8.17 2.09 -2.11
N SER A 201 -7.09 2.02 -2.89
CA SER A 201 -6.33 3.19 -3.34
C SER A 201 -6.01 3.13 -4.84
N PRO A 202 -6.99 3.50 -5.71
CA PRO A 202 -6.76 3.64 -7.14
C PRO A 202 -5.61 4.62 -7.48
N ALA A 203 -5.44 5.67 -6.67
CA ALA A 203 -4.35 6.62 -6.81
C ALA A 203 -2.97 5.98 -6.59
N ALA A 204 -2.82 5.13 -5.57
CA ALA A 204 -1.56 4.41 -5.37
C ALA A 204 -1.29 3.42 -6.50
N ARG A 205 -2.34 2.71 -6.97
CA ARG A 205 -2.26 1.80 -8.12
C ARG A 205 -1.75 2.55 -9.37
N GLN A 206 -2.35 3.67 -9.74
CA GLN A 206 -1.90 4.47 -10.88
C GLN A 206 -0.47 5.01 -10.70
N SER A 207 -0.14 5.49 -9.49
CA SER A 207 1.21 5.99 -9.17
C SER A 207 2.28 4.90 -9.37
N ILE A 208 2.02 3.68 -8.89
CA ILE A 208 2.91 2.52 -9.07
C ILE A 208 3.09 2.17 -10.55
N ALA A 209 2.00 2.11 -11.31
CA ALA A 209 2.04 1.80 -12.74
C ALA A 209 2.85 2.84 -13.53
N SER A 210 2.71 4.12 -13.19
CA SER A 210 3.45 5.21 -13.82
C SER A 210 4.96 5.11 -13.55
N THR A 211 5.35 4.94 -12.28
CA THR A 211 6.76 4.79 -11.90
C THR A 211 7.38 3.56 -12.57
N LEU A 212 6.73 2.41 -12.47
CA LEU A 212 7.26 1.16 -13.02
C LEU A 212 7.27 1.18 -14.57
N SER A 213 6.30 1.79 -15.25
CA SER A 213 6.36 1.94 -16.71
C SER A 213 7.64 2.67 -17.15
N LYS A 214 8.06 3.70 -16.41
CA LYS A 214 9.29 4.44 -16.73
C LYS A 214 10.54 3.61 -16.43
N LEU A 215 10.65 3.04 -15.23
CA LEU A 215 11.80 2.21 -14.84
C LEU A 215 11.99 0.99 -15.77
N LEU A 216 10.90 0.36 -16.19
CA LEU A 216 10.93 -0.77 -17.11
C LEU A 216 11.38 -0.37 -18.53
N LYS A 217 11.14 0.88 -18.95
CA LYS A 217 11.64 1.44 -20.22
C LYS A 217 13.10 1.85 -20.14
N GLU A 218 13.55 2.36 -18.99
CA GLU A 218 14.93 2.79 -18.79
C GLU A 218 15.92 1.62 -18.66
N ASN A 219 15.43 0.44 -18.29
CA ASN A 219 16.19 -0.81 -18.36
C ASN A 219 16.47 -1.28 -19.82
N ASN A 220 16.61 -0.33 -20.75
CA ASN A 220 16.90 -0.51 -22.18
C ASN A 220 18.36 -0.25 -22.56
N GLY A 221 19.28 0.04 -21.64
CA GLY A 221 20.65 0.38 -22.03
C GLY A 221 21.70 0.22 -20.94
N SER A 222 22.21 -1.00 -20.77
CA SER A 222 23.61 -1.20 -20.34
C SER A 222 24.42 -1.82 -21.47
N THR A 223 24.43 -1.12 -22.61
CA THR A 223 25.57 -1.05 -23.53
C THR A 223 25.80 0.42 -23.85
N ASN A 224 26.98 0.89 -23.45
CA ASN A 224 27.62 2.21 -23.67
C ASN A 224 26.90 3.17 -24.62
N ASP A 225 26.63 4.40 -24.17
CA ASP A 225 27.33 5.59 -24.67
C ASP A 225 26.92 6.88 -23.93
N HIS A 226 27.88 7.80 -23.87
CA HIS A 226 27.86 9.08 -23.16
C HIS A 226 27.00 10.17 -23.84
N LYS A 227 26.61 11.17 -23.03
CA LYS A 227 26.09 12.54 -23.33
C LYS A 227 24.57 12.62 -23.59
N ALA A 228 23.84 13.67 -23.19
CA ALA A 228 24.09 14.89 -22.43
C ALA A 228 22.75 15.36 -21.80
N ALA A 229 22.84 16.23 -20.80
CA ALA A 229 21.73 16.82 -20.06
C ALA A 229 20.77 17.64 -20.92
N GLY A 230 19.48 17.56 -20.59
CA GLY A 230 18.44 18.51 -21.00
C GLY A 230 17.43 18.63 -19.86
N GLU A 231 17.34 19.82 -19.28
CA GLU A 231 16.31 20.22 -18.32
C GLU A 231 14.91 20.05 -18.93
N ILE A 232 13.98 19.50 -18.15
CA ILE A 232 12.55 19.69 -18.37
C ILE A 232 11.91 20.19 -17.09
N ASP A 233 11.74 21.50 -17.05
CA ASP A 233 10.77 22.21 -16.22
C ASP A 233 9.35 21.88 -16.73
N GLY A 234 8.41 21.61 -15.82
CA GLY A 234 7.08 21.16 -16.22
C GLY A 234 6.20 20.77 -15.05
N ASP A 235 5.52 21.76 -14.49
CA ASP A 235 4.38 21.64 -13.58
C ASP A 235 3.40 20.53 -14.01
N ILE A 236 3.34 19.46 -13.20
CA ILE A 236 2.30 18.44 -13.31
C ILE A 236 1.02 18.97 -12.66
N ASN A 237 0.21 19.67 -13.47
CA ASN A 237 -1.14 20.07 -13.12
C ASN A 237 -2.07 18.85 -13.17
N LEU A 238 -2.35 18.27 -12.01
CA LEU A 238 -3.22 17.09 -11.85
C LEU A 238 -4.68 17.48 -12.11
N LYS A 239 -5.13 17.35 -13.36
CA LYS A 239 -6.55 17.27 -13.70
C LYS A 239 -6.88 15.85 -14.16
N ALA A 240 -7.41 15.03 -13.25
CA ALA A 240 -8.06 13.78 -13.60
C ALA A 240 -9.58 13.98 -13.59
N THR A 241 -10.15 13.77 -14.77
CA THR A 241 -11.56 13.85 -15.14
C THR A 241 -12.41 12.71 -14.57
N LYS A 242 -13.71 13.02 -14.37
CA LYS A 242 -14.81 12.09 -14.09
C LYS A 242 -14.82 10.86 -15.01
N ALA A 243 -14.88 9.68 -14.41
CA ALA A 243 -15.82 8.60 -14.75
C ALA A 243 -15.59 7.40 -13.81
N TYR A 244 -16.41 7.26 -12.77
CA TYR A 244 -16.64 5.96 -12.12
C TYR A 244 -18.13 5.88 -11.76
N LYS A 245 -18.89 5.25 -12.66
CA LYS A 245 -20.21 4.69 -12.40
C LYS A 245 -20.18 3.28 -12.95
N ASP A 246 -20.16 2.32 -12.04
CA ASP A 246 -20.92 1.06 -12.03
C ASP A 246 -20.45 0.31 -10.77
N LYS A 247 -21.25 0.35 -9.69
CA LYS A 247 -22.28 -0.66 -9.36
C LYS A 247 -21.71 -2.08 -9.37
N ASP A 248 -20.77 -2.32 -8.46
CA ASP A 248 -20.72 -3.45 -7.52
C ASP A 248 -19.66 -3.17 -6.44
N VAL A 249 -19.69 -1.94 -5.93
CA VAL A 249 -18.92 -1.56 -4.75
C VAL A 249 -19.68 -2.15 -3.56
N ILE A 250 -19.07 -3.09 -2.84
CA ILE A 250 -19.46 -3.35 -1.44
C ILE A 250 -19.02 -2.12 -0.64
N SER A 251 -19.74 -1.02 -0.84
CA SER A 251 -19.78 0.14 0.03
C SER A 251 -20.69 -0.25 1.18
N ILE A 252 -20.14 -0.49 2.36
CA ILE A 252 -20.95 -0.67 3.57
C ILE A 252 -20.56 0.44 4.56
N PRO A 253 -21.55 1.12 5.18
CA PRO A 253 -21.33 2.34 5.95
C PRO A 253 -20.61 2.03 7.27
N ILE A 254 -19.82 2.98 7.74
CA ILE A 254 -19.38 3.02 9.13
C ILE A 254 -20.60 3.46 9.95
N GLU A 255 -21.29 2.52 10.61
CA GLU A 255 -22.21 2.90 11.69
C GLU A 255 -21.37 3.46 12.85
N ASN A 256 -21.60 4.73 13.17
CA ASN A 256 -21.07 5.34 14.37
C ASN A 256 -21.62 4.58 15.58
N GLY A 257 -20.73 3.93 16.33
CA GLY A 257 -21.03 3.36 17.64
C GLY A 257 -21.36 4.46 18.65
N ASN A 258 -22.55 5.04 18.58
CA ASN A 258 -23.14 5.79 19.68
C ASN A 258 -23.81 4.80 20.62
N GLY A 259 -23.08 4.39 21.66
CA GLY A 259 -23.65 3.75 22.82
C GLY A 259 -24.73 4.67 23.41
N LYS A 260 -26.00 4.23 23.33
CA LYS A 260 -27.11 4.85 24.06
C LYS A 260 -26.84 4.70 25.56
N HIS A 261 -26.38 5.75 26.21
CA HIS A 261 -26.57 5.90 27.65
C HIS A 261 -28.07 6.02 27.91
N LYS A 262 -28.66 4.95 28.43
CA LYS A 262 -30.01 4.94 28.97
C LYS A 262 -29.93 5.62 30.34
N VAL A 263 -30.32 6.90 30.39
CA VAL A 263 -30.65 7.57 31.65
C VAL A 263 -31.97 6.98 32.12
N THR A 264 -31.93 6.18 33.18
CA THR A 264 -33.12 5.80 33.94
C THR A 264 -33.31 6.85 35.04
N ASN A 265 -34.40 7.61 34.94
CA ASN A 265 -34.95 8.35 36.07
C ASN A 265 -35.75 7.38 36.93
N GLU A 266 -35.32 7.18 38.17
CA GLU A 266 -36.16 7.01 39.36
C GLU A 266 -35.49 7.77 40.51
#